data_AF-K1USB1-F1
#
_entry.id   AF-K1USB1-F1
#
_cell.length_a   1.000
_cell.length_b   1.000
_cell.length_c   1.000
_cell.angle_alpha   90.00
_cell.angle_beta   90.00
_cell.angle_gamma   90.00
#
_symmetry.space_group_name_H-M   'P 1'
#
loop_
_entity.id
_entity.type
_entity.pdbx_description
1 polymer ?
#
loop_
_entity_poly.entity_id
_entity_poly.type
_entity_poly.pdbx_seq_one_letter_code
_entity_poly.pdbx_strand_id
1 'polypeptide(L)'
;MMNTTLLIMAAGIGSRFGTGIKQLEPVDDANHIIMDYSIHDAIEAGFNHVVFIIRKDIEKEFKEVIGDRIASICASHDVTVDYAFQDINDIPGELPAGRTKPWGTGQAVLAAKNVIDTPFIVINADDYYGKEGFKAVHEYLVNGGKSCMAGFVLKNTLSDNGGVTRGICKMDENGNLTEVVETKNIVKTADGAEADGVAVDVNSLVSMNMWGLTPE
;
A
#
# COMPACT_ATOMS: atom_id res chain seq x y z
N MET A 1 7.37 -14.12 19.79
CA MET A 1 7.00 -13.76 18.41
C MET A 1 7.17 -12.25 18.31
N MET A 2 7.84 -11.74 17.29
CA MET A 2 7.99 -10.29 17.10
C MET A 2 6.65 -9.75 16.60
N ASN A 3 6.18 -8.63 17.15
CA ASN A 3 4.99 -7.96 16.60
C ASN A 3 5.37 -7.25 15.31
N THR A 4 4.52 -7.36 14.30
CA THR A 4 4.69 -6.74 12.99
C THR A 4 3.36 -6.19 12.50
N THR A 5 3.40 -5.00 11.91
CA THR A 5 2.19 -4.26 11.53
C THR A 5 1.97 -4.25 10.01
N LEU A 6 0.75 -4.49 9.57
CA LEU A 6 0.26 -4.20 8.22
C LEU A 6 -0.39 -2.80 8.20
N LEU A 7 0.26 -1.84 7.55
CA LEU A 7 -0.22 -0.48 7.36
C LEU A 7 -0.88 -0.32 5.99
N ILE A 8 -2.19 -0.11 5.97
CA ILE A 8 -2.99 -0.02 4.74
C ILE A 8 -3.39 1.45 4.48
N MET A 9 -2.95 2.00 3.34
CA MET A 9 -3.30 3.35 2.93
C MET A 9 -4.67 3.39 2.25
N ALA A 10 -5.70 3.70 3.04
CA ALA A 10 -7.11 3.75 2.65
C ALA A 10 -7.69 5.18 2.57
N ALA A 11 -6.89 6.22 2.84
CA ALA A 11 -7.35 7.61 2.87
C ALA A 11 -7.79 8.15 1.50
N GLY A 12 -7.47 7.47 0.40
CA GLY A 12 -7.96 7.77 -0.95
C GLY A 12 -9.33 7.17 -1.28
N ILE A 13 -9.84 6.26 -0.44
CA ILE A 13 -11.16 5.64 -0.64
C ILE A 13 -12.24 6.73 -0.51
N GLY A 14 -13.19 6.73 -1.45
CA GLY A 14 -14.28 7.70 -1.57
C GLY A 14 -14.03 8.89 -2.51
N SER A 15 -12.78 9.33 -2.73
CA SER A 15 -12.52 10.43 -3.68
C SER A 15 -12.46 9.99 -5.14
N ARG A 16 -12.04 8.75 -5.40
CA ARG A 16 -11.98 8.16 -6.77
C ARG A 16 -13.35 7.73 -7.30
N PHE A 17 -14.34 7.58 -6.41
CA PHE A 17 -15.60 6.90 -6.67
C PHE A 17 -16.84 7.81 -6.51
N GLY A 18 -16.64 9.12 -6.36
CA GLY A 18 -17.71 10.12 -6.50
C GLY A 18 -18.71 10.25 -5.35
N THR A 19 -19.01 9.21 -4.57
CA THR A 19 -19.87 9.29 -3.37
C THR A 19 -19.62 8.12 -2.40
N GLY A 20 -19.15 8.40 -1.19
CA GLY A 20 -19.04 7.42 -0.10
C GLY A 20 -18.05 6.27 -0.34
N ILE A 21 -17.99 5.33 0.59
CA ILE A 21 -17.17 4.11 0.52
C ILE A 21 -17.88 3.00 -0.30
N LYS A 22 -19.16 3.21 -0.62
CA LYS A 22 -20.09 2.26 -1.27
C LYS A 22 -19.70 1.73 -2.66
N GLN A 23 -18.52 2.04 -3.19
CA GLN A 23 -18.03 1.56 -4.49
C GLN A 23 -16.71 0.79 -4.38
N LEU A 24 -16.50 0.03 -3.30
CA LEU A 24 -15.46 -0.99 -3.34
C LEU A 24 -16.02 -2.18 -4.13
N GLU A 25 -15.50 -2.35 -5.35
CA GLU A 25 -15.96 -3.38 -6.25
C GLU A 25 -15.56 -4.76 -5.71
N PRO A 26 -16.51 -5.71 -5.59
CA PRO A 26 -16.19 -7.08 -5.25
C PRO A 26 -15.35 -7.72 -6.37
N VAL A 27 -14.39 -8.55 -5.98
CA VAL A 27 -13.50 -9.26 -6.92
C VAL A 27 -13.80 -10.76 -7.03
N ASP A 28 -14.76 -11.26 -6.25
CA ASP A 28 -15.25 -12.64 -6.32
C ASP A 28 -16.75 -12.75 -6.02
N ASP A 29 -17.30 -13.95 -6.21
CA ASP A 29 -18.73 -14.25 -5.99
C ASP A 29 -19.14 -14.19 -4.50
N ALA A 30 -18.18 -14.13 -3.58
CA ALA A 30 -18.40 -13.99 -2.15
C ALA A 30 -18.40 -12.52 -1.70
N ASN A 31 -18.26 -11.57 -2.64
CA ASN A 31 -18.19 -10.13 -2.42
C ASN A 31 -16.96 -9.69 -1.62
N HIS A 32 -15.85 -10.43 -1.68
CA HIS A 32 -14.59 -9.96 -1.13
C HIS A 32 -14.04 -8.80 -1.97
N ILE A 33 -13.34 -7.89 -1.31
CA ILE A 33 -12.62 -6.78 -1.95
C ILE A 33 -11.12 -7.08 -1.93
N ILE A 34 -10.33 -6.37 -2.75
CA ILE A 34 -8.87 -6.57 -2.83
C ILE A 34 -8.18 -6.52 -1.44
N MET A 35 -8.66 -5.63 -0.57
CA MET A 35 -8.15 -5.48 0.79
C MET A 35 -8.32 -6.75 1.65
N ASP A 36 -9.37 -7.55 1.42
CA ASP A 36 -9.58 -8.81 2.14
C ASP A 36 -8.45 -9.79 1.88
N TYR A 37 -8.03 -9.92 0.62
CA TYR A 37 -6.92 -10.79 0.24
C TYR A 37 -5.60 -10.32 0.84
N SER A 38 -5.36 -9.01 0.85
CA SER A 38 -4.14 -8.45 1.45
C SER A 38 -4.05 -8.74 2.95
N ILE A 39 -5.17 -8.62 3.67
CA ILE A 39 -5.23 -8.90 5.12
C ILE A 39 -5.08 -10.40 5.36
N HIS A 40 -5.76 -11.25 4.57
CA HIS A 40 -5.63 -12.69 4.66
C HIS A 40 -4.19 -13.15 4.46
N ASP A 41 -3.55 -12.73 3.36
CA ASP A 41 -2.16 -13.09 3.03
C ASP A 41 -1.18 -12.57 4.10
N ALA A 42 -1.43 -11.39 4.68
CA ALA A 42 -0.61 -10.85 5.76
C ALA A 42 -0.76 -11.64 7.07
N ILE A 43 -1.98 -12.03 7.45
CA ILE A 43 -2.22 -12.88 8.61
C ILE A 43 -1.52 -14.23 8.42
N GLU A 44 -1.63 -14.84 7.22
CA GLU A 44 -0.91 -16.09 6.92
C GLU A 44 0.62 -15.92 6.99
N ALA A 45 1.15 -14.77 6.57
CA ALA A 45 2.57 -14.47 6.67
C ALA A 45 3.05 -14.29 8.13
N GLY A 46 2.15 -13.91 9.04
CA GLY A 46 2.41 -13.76 10.47
C GLY A 46 2.28 -12.34 11.02
N PHE A 47 1.77 -11.38 10.22
CA PHE A 47 1.45 -10.04 10.72
C PHE A 47 0.33 -10.13 11.76
N ASN A 48 0.49 -9.40 12.87
CA ASN A 48 -0.41 -9.51 14.04
C ASN A 48 -1.01 -8.17 14.49
N HIS A 49 -0.83 -7.13 13.69
CA HIS A 49 -1.45 -5.83 13.88
C HIS A 49 -1.79 -5.23 12.52
N VAL A 50 -3.00 -4.70 12.34
CA VAL A 50 -3.44 -4.00 11.12
C VAL A 50 -3.75 -2.56 11.48
N VAL A 51 -3.22 -1.61 10.71
CA VAL A 51 -3.52 -0.19 10.86
C VAL A 51 -4.07 0.36 9.56
N PHE A 52 -5.26 0.95 9.61
CA PHE A 52 -5.85 1.65 8.49
C PHE A 52 -5.54 3.14 8.56
N ILE A 53 -4.88 3.69 7.53
CA ILE A 53 -4.82 5.14 7.35
C ILE A 53 -6.05 5.57 6.55
N ILE A 54 -6.95 6.30 7.19
CA ILE A 54 -8.18 6.82 6.58
C ILE A 54 -8.27 8.34 6.76
N ARG A 55 -9.35 8.95 6.28
CA ARG A 55 -9.68 10.34 6.60
C ARG A 55 -10.77 10.38 7.67
N LYS A 56 -10.79 11.45 8.47
CA LYS A 56 -11.72 11.57 9.60
C LYS A 56 -13.18 11.70 9.15
N ASP A 57 -13.43 12.35 8.01
CA ASP A 57 -14.76 12.54 7.42
C ASP A 57 -15.44 11.23 7.02
N ILE A 58 -14.67 10.18 6.73
CA ILE A 58 -15.19 8.87 6.30
C ILE A 58 -15.13 7.80 7.40
N GLU A 59 -14.67 8.12 8.60
CA GLU A 59 -14.40 7.13 9.67
C GLU A 59 -15.60 6.24 9.96
N LYS A 60 -16.76 6.86 10.17
CA LYS A 60 -17.98 6.13 10.54
C LYS A 60 -18.38 5.15 9.44
N GLU A 61 -18.47 5.63 8.20
CA GLU A 61 -18.84 4.78 7.05
C GLU A 61 -17.79 3.69 6.82
N PHE A 62 -16.50 3.98 7.03
CA PHE A 62 -15.43 3.01 6.84
C PHE A 62 -15.54 1.86 7.84
N LYS A 63 -15.76 2.19 9.11
CA LYS A 63 -15.96 1.20 10.17
C LYS A 63 -17.19 0.34 9.89
N GLU A 64 -18.31 0.96 9.54
CA GLU A 64 -19.57 0.25 9.27
C GLU A 64 -19.48 -0.70 8.05
N VAL A 65 -18.76 -0.32 7.00
CA VAL A 65 -18.70 -1.11 5.74
C VAL A 65 -17.55 -2.13 5.74
N ILE A 66 -16.40 -1.78 6.31
CA ILE A 66 -15.15 -2.57 6.19
C ILE A 66 -14.61 -2.90 7.57
N GLY A 67 -14.39 -1.86 8.39
CA GLY A 67 -13.60 -1.95 9.61
C GLY A 67 -14.12 -2.95 10.62
N ASP A 68 -15.43 -2.97 10.87
CA ASP A 68 -16.06 -3.86 11.86
C ASP A 68 -15.97 -5.34 11.43
N ARG A 69 -16.16 -5.60 10.13
CA ARG A 69 -16.01 -6.96 9.56
C ARG A 69 -14.56 -7.43 9.65
N ILE A 70 -13.60 -6.58 9.23
CA ILE A 70 -12.17 -6.91 9.29
C ILE A 70 -11.72 -7.12 10.73
N ALA A 71 -12.14 -6.26 11.67
CA ALA A 71 -11.78 -6.39 13.07
C ALA A 71 -12.27 -7.73 13.67
N SER A 72 -13.48 -8.16 13.30
CA SER A 72 -14.01 -9.47 13.70
C SER A 72 -13.16 -10.63 13.17
N ILE A 73 -12.75 -10.57 11.90
CA ILE A 73 -11.86 -11.59 11.29
C ILE A 73 -10.51 -11.58 12.00
N CYS A 74 -9.88 -10.42 12.13
CA CYS A 74 -8.56 -10.27 12.78
C CYS A 74 -8.57 -10.79 14.23
N ALA A 75 -9.63 -10.51 14.99
CA ALA A 75 -9.76 -10.99 16.36
C ALA A 75 -9.78 -12.53 16.46
N SER A 76 -10.33 -13.23 15.46
CA SER A 76 -10.29 -14.70 15.41
C SER A 76 -8.91 -15.29 15.14
N HIS A 77 -7.96 -14.44 14.74
CA HIS A 77 -6.56 -14.77 14.46
C HIS A 77 -5.56 -14.08 15.42
N ASP A 78 -6.04 -13.58 16.57
CA ASP A 78 -5.22 -12.82 17.54
C ASP A 78 -4.51 -11.57 16.93
N VAL A 79 -5.14 -10.95 15.93
CA VAL A 79 -4.65 -9.75 15.24
C VAL A 79 -5.45 -8.52 15.69
N THR A 80 -4.74 -7.45 16.09
CA THR A 80 -5.37 -6.18 16.48
C THR A 80 -5.61 -5.26 15.28
N VAL A 81 -6.59 -4.36 15.40
CA VAL A 81 -6.90 -3.38 14.35
C VAL A 81 -6.97 -1.98 14.95
N ASP A 82 -6.16 -1.07 14.41
CA ASP A 82 -6.14 0.34 14.77
C ASP A 82 -6.34 1.26 13.55
N TYR A 83 -6.53 2.54 13.82
CA TYR A 83 -6.79 3.57 12.80
C TYR A 83 -5.87 4.76 12.98
N ALA A 84 -5.31 5.23 11.87
CA ALA A 84 -4.62 6.50 11.75
C ALA A 84 -5.39 7.43 10.80
N PHE A 85 -5.23 8.74 11.00
CA PHE A 85 -6.01 9.74 10.26
C PHE A 85 -5.11 10.67 9.47
N GLN A 86 -5.19 10.60 8.15
CA GLN A 86 -4.51 11.55 7.27
C GLN A 86 -5.27 12.88 7.27
N ASP A 87 -4.74 13.88 7.98
CA ASP A 87 -5.31 15.23 8.04
C ASP A 87 -4.44 16.21 7.23
N ILE A 88 -5.06 17.08 6.43
CA ILE A 88 -4.34 18.14 5.72
C ILE A 88 -3.77 19.21 6.67
N ASN A 89 -4.31 19.30 7.89
CA ASN A 89 -3.86 20.22 8.93
C ASN A 89 -2.71 19.65 9.77
N ASP A 90 -2.38 18.36 9.64
CA ASP A 90 -1.25 17.74 10.35
C ASP A 90 0.07 18.04 9.62
N ILE A 91 0.49 19.29 9.74
CA ILE A 91 1.72 19.83 9.17
C ILE A 91 2.41 20.78 10.16
N PRO A 92 3.73 20.98 10.04
CA PRO A 92 4.39 22.08 10.70
C PRO A 92 3.94 23.41 10.05
N GLY A 93 3.25 24.26 10.79
CA GLY A 93 2.86 25.61 10.35
C GLY A 93 1.41 25.72 9.89
N GLU A 94 1.14 26.70 9.02
CA GLU A 94 -0.22 27.03 8.57
C GLU A 94 -0.58 26.36 7.24
N LEU A 95 -1.84 25.89 7.13
CA LEU A 95 -2.36 25.31 5.90
C LEU A 95 -2.38 26.36 4.78
N PRO A 96 -1.75 26.09 3.61
CA PRO A 96 -1.80 27.01 2.48
C PRO A 96 -3.24 27.26 2.02
N ALA A 97 -3.58 28.53 1.82
CA ALA A 97 -4.92 28.93 1.39
C ALA A 97 -5.34 28.20 0.10
N GLY A 98 -6.55 27.61 0.12
CA GLY A 98 -7.12 26.91 -1.03
C GLY A 98 -6.64 25.47 -1.24
N ARG A 99 -5.77 24.92 -0.38
CA ARG A 99 -5.40 23.50 -0.43
C ARG A 99 -6.59 22.62 -0.06
N THR A 100 -6.99 21.75 -0.99
CA THR A 100 -7.99 20.69 -0.75
C THR A 100 -7.42 19.29 -0.96
N LYS A 101 -6.28 19.16 -1.65
CA LYS A 101 -5.63 17.88 -1.93
C LYS A 101 -4.81 17.39 -0.74
N PRO A 102 -4.85 16.08 -0.42
CA PRO A 102 -3.95 15.46 0.57
C PRO A 102 -2.47 15.71 0.30
N TRP A 103 -1.61 15.56 1.31
CA TRP A 103 -0.16 15.80 1.19
C TRP A 103 0.62 14.68 0.50
N GLY A 104 0.01 13.49 0.34
CA GLY A 104 0.59 12.35 -0.37
C GLY A 104 0.84 11.16 0.55
N THR A 105 1.42 10.10 -0.01
CA THR A 105 1.65 8.81 0.68
C THR A 105 2.64 8.95 1.84
N GLY A 106 3.70 9.73 1.70
CA GLY A 106 4.66 9.94 2.80
C GLY A 106 4.01 10.55 4.05
N GLN A 107 3.11 11.53 3.87
CA GLN A 107 2.38 12.10 5.00
C GLN A 107 1.28 11.17 5.53
N ALA A 108 0.69 10.32 4.68
CA ALA A 108 -0.20 9.26 5.13
C ALA A 108 0.52 8.29 6.09
N VAL A 109 1.73 7.84 5.73
CA VAL A 109 2.55 6.97 6.61
C VAL A 109 2.91 7.70 7.91
N LEU A 110 3.30 8.98 7.84
CA LEU A 110 3.61 9.78 9.03
C LEU A 110 2.43 9.90 10.01
N ALA A 111 1.19 9.91 9.51
CA ALA A 111 0.00 9.96 10.35
C ALA A 111 -0.14 8.74 11.29
N ALA A 112 0.53 7.63 10.99
CA ALA A 112 0.53 6.43 11.80
C ALA A 112 1.64 6.37 12.86
N LYS A 113 2.53 7.39 12.93
CA LYS A 113 3.72 7.40 13.81
C LYS A 113 3.45 7.15 15.31
N ASN A 114 2.26 7.49 15.78
CA ASN A 114 1.87 7.33 17.20
C ASN A 114 1.16 6.00 17.48
N VAL A 115 0.84 5.24 16.43
CA VAL A 115 0.09 3.97 16.48
C VAL A 115 1.01 2.78 16.18
N ILE A 116 2.15 3.02 15.53
CA ILE A 116 3.09 1.97 15.12
C ILE A 116 4.42 2.13 15.87
N ASP A 117 4.75 1.12 16.67
CA ASP A 117 6.00 0.99 17.44
C ASP A 117 6.78 -0.29 17.07
N THR A 118 6.37 -0.96 15.99
CA THR A 118 6.91 -2.25 15.52
C THR A 118 7.31 -2.17 14.05
N PRO A 119 8.16 -3.09 13.53
CA PRO A 119 8.38 -3.18 12.10
C PRO A 119 7.07 -3.36 11.36
N PHE A 120 6.94 -2.73 10.21
CA PHE A 120 5.67 -2.65 9.51
C PHE A 120 5.86 -2.70 8.01
N ILE A 121 4.82 -3.13 7.33
CA ILE A 121 4.71 -3.05 5.88
C ILE A 121 3.68 -2.00 5.50
N VAL A 122 3.98 -1.18 4.50
CA VAL A 122 3.07 -0.21 3.90
C VAL A 122 2.56 -0.77 2.59
N ILE A 123 1.23 -0.76 2.39
CA ILE A 123 0.60 -1.16 1.13
C ILE A 123 -0.53 -0.19 0.71
N ASN A 124 -0.86 -0.19 -0.58
CA ASN A 124 -2.07 0.43 -1.09
C ASN A 124 -3.31 -0.41 -0.70
N ALA A 125 -4.48 0.22 -0.63
CA ALA A 125 -5.73 -0.46 -0.32
C ALA A 125 -6.38 -1.18 -1.52
N ASP A 126 -5.98 -0.83 -2.74
CA ASP A 126 -6.63 -1.23 -4.00
C ASP A 126 -5.72 -2.00 -4.97
N ASP A 127 -4.54 -2.44 -4.51
CA ASP A 127 -3.63 -3.31 -5.27
C ASP A 127 -3.60 -4.73 -4.69
N TYR A 128 -3.55 -5.74 -5.57
CA TYR A 128 -3.34 -7.13 -5.17
C TYR A 128 -1.86 -7.51 -5.30
N TYR A 129 -1.23 -7.85 -4.18
CA TYR A 129 0.21 -8.14 -4.09
C TYR A 129 0.55 -9.63 -4.15
N GLY A 130 -0.37 -10.48 -3.68
CA GLY A 130 -0.17 -11.92 -3.52
C GLY A 130 0.72 -12.31 -2.33
N LYS A 131 0.45 -13.49 -1.78
CA LYS A 131 1.09 -14.05 -0.57
C LYS A 131 2.61 -14.04 -0.52
N GLU A 132 3.31 -14.27 -1.62
CA GLU A 132 4.77 -14.39 -1.61
C GLU A 132 5.45 -13.06 -1.23
N GLY A 133 4.86 -11.92 -1.61
CA GLY A 133 5.35 -10.60 -1.23
C GLY A 133 5.25 -10.37 0.27
N PHE A 134 4.09 -10.68 0.87
CA PHE A 134 3.88 -10.59 2.32
C PHE A 134 4.84 -11.50 3.09
N LYS A 135 4.98 -12.75 2.65
CA LYS A 135 5.90 -13.71 3.28
C LYS A 135 7.34 -13.24 3.24
N ALA A 136 7.84 -12.82 2.08
CA ALA A 136 9.23 -12.40 1.91
C ALA A 136 9.55 -11.14 2.73
N VAL A 137 8.66 -10.14 2.73
CA VAL A 137 8.85 -8.92 3.51
C VAL A 137 8.76 -9.22 5.02
N HIS A 138 7.79 -10.02 5.44
CA HIS A 138 7.65 -10.41 6.85
C HIS A 138 8.90 -11.14 7.35
N GLU A 139 9.37 -12.15 6.61
CA GLU A 139 10.57 -12.91 6.94
C GLU A 139 11.81 -12.00 7.05
N TYR A 140 11.96 -11.03 6.16
CA TYR A 140 13.05 -10.05 6.24
C TYR A 140 12.97 -9.19 7.51
N LEU A 141 11.78 -8.66 7.83
CA LEU A 141 11.57 -7.77 8.98
C LEU A 141 11.80 -8.48 10.31
N VAL A 142 11.25 -9.69 10.49
CA VAL A 142 11.41 -10.45 11.75
C VAL A 142 12.83 -10.94 12.00
N ASN A 143 13.66 -10.99 10.96
CA ASN A 143 15.09 -11.31 11.04
C ASN A 143 15.99 -10.07 11.24
N GLY A 144 15.42 -8.92 11.61
CA GLY A 144 16.16 -7.70 11.93
C GLY A 144 16.47 -6.80 10.73
N GLY A 145 15.74 -6.99 9.62
CA GLY A 145 15.77 -6.08 8.49
C GLY A 145 15.30 -4.68 8.86
N LYS A 146 15.93 -3.64 8.28
CA LYS A 146 15.62 -2.24 8.58
C LYS A 146 14.62 -1.63 7.61
N SER A 147 14.84 -1.85 6.33
CA SER A 147 13.98 -1.35 5.26
C SER A 147 14.12 -2.24 4.04
N CYS A 148 13.01 -2.54 3.40
CA CYS A 148 12.98 -3.27 2.13
C CYS A 148 11.76 -2.86 1.31
N MET A 149 11.66 -3.41 0.11
CA MET A 149 10.52 -3.25 -0.77
C MET A 149 10.33 -4.56 -1.53
N ALA A 150 9.08 -4.97 -1.71
CA ALA A 150 8.77 -6.04 -2.65
C ALA A 150 8.85 -5.50 -4.08
N GLY A 151 9.83 -5.98 -4.85
CA GLY A 151 9.99 -5.64 -6.27
C GLY A 151 9.12 -6.51 -7.16
N PHE A 152 8.37 -5.89 -8.07
CA PHE A 152 7.55 -6.59 -9.06
C PHE A 152 8.18 -6.48 -10.45
N VAL A 153 8.02 -7.48 -11.30
CA VAL A 153 8.56 -7.43 -12.66
C VAL A 153 7.63 -6.61 -13.56
N LEU A 154 8.15 -5.56 -14.20
CA LEU A 154 7.35 -4.58 -14.96
C LEU A 154 6.35 -5.24 -15.93
N LYS A 155 6.79 -6.21 -16.73
CA LYS A 155 5.94 -6.90 -17.73
C LYS A 155 4.65 -7.50 -17.17
N ASN A 156 4.67 -7.90 -15.89
CA ASN A 156 3.52 -8.49 -15.20
C ASN A 156 2.56 -7.42 -14.63
N THR A 157 2.93 -6.14 -14.75
CA THR A 157 2.18 -5.01 -14.20
C THR A 157 1.71 -4.02 -15.28
N LEU A 158 1.96 -4.32 -16.56
CA LEU A 158 1.47 -3.54 -17.69
C LEU A 158 -0.02 -3.79 -17.92
N SER A 159 -0.70 -2.86 -18.59
CA SER A 159 -2.09 -2.99 -19.00
C SER A 159 -2.22 -3.00 -20.52
N ASP A 160 -3.14 -3.80 -21.05
CA ASP A 160 -3.55 -3.74 -22.45
C ASP A 160 -4.53 -2.57 -22.71
N ASN A 161 -5.06 -1.94 -21.65
CA ASN A 161 -6.11 -0.90 -21.73
C ASN A 161 -5.58 0.53 -21.58
N GLY A 162 -4.27 0.73 -21.46
CA GLY A 162 -3.67 2.06 -21.35
C GLY A 162 -2.33 2.07 -20.63
N GLY A 163 -1.74 3.27 -20.52
CA GLY A 163 -0.48 3.47 -19.83
C GLY A 163 -0.61 3.31 -18.31
N VAL A 164 0.42 2.73 -17.69
CA VAL A 164 0.53 2.58 -16.23
C VAL A 164 1.58 3.53 -15.66
N THR A 165 1.50 3.81 -14.36
CA THR A 165 2.57 4.54 -13.65
C THR A 165 3.26 3.59 -12.68
N ARG A 166 4.59 3.55 -12.70
CA ARG A 166 5.40 2.64 -11.87
C ARG A 166 6.68 3.34 -11.40
N GLY A 167 7.12 3.03 -10.18
CA GLY A 167 8.45 3.41 -9.71
C GLY A 167 9.51 2.45 -10.25
N ILE A 168 10.23 2.82 -11.30
CA ILE A 168 11.31 1.98 -11.86
C ILE A 168 12.48 1.95 -10.88
N CYS A 169 12.90 0.74 -10.50
CA CYS A 169 13.90 0.54 -9.47
C CYS A 169 15.28 0.32 -10.10
N LYS A 170 16.30 0.97 -9.52
CA LYS A 170 17.70 0.67 -9.79
C LYS A 170 18.35 0.06 -8.56
N MET A 171 19.20 -0.93 -8.80
CA MET A 171 19.87 -1.67 -7.74
C MET A 171 21.39 -1.61 -7.93
N ASP A 172 22.13 -1.72 -6.82
CA ASP A 172 23.56 -2.00 -6.86
C ASP A 172 23.86 -3.48 -7.13
N GLU A 173 25.14 -3.84 -7.20
CA GLU A 173 25.61 -5.21 -7.45
C GLU A 173 25.23 -6.21 -6.35
N ASN A 174 24.87 -5.72 -5.15
CA ASN A 174 24.46 -6.53 -4.01
C ASN A 174 22.93 -6.66 -3.91
N GLY A 175 22.18 -6.08 -4.86
CA GLY A 175 20.72 -6.10 -4.87
C GLY A 175 20.09 -5.06 -3.93
N ASN A 176 20.85 -4.07 -3.44
CA ASN A 176 20.29 -2.97 -2.66
C ASN A 176 19.66 -1.94 -3.59
N LEU A 177 18.49 -1.44 -3.22
CA LEU A 177 17.81 -0.37 -3.94
C LEU A 177 18.61 0.94 -3.82
N THR A 178 19.00 1.53 -4.95
CA THR A 178 19.74 2.80 -5.00
C THR A 178 18.87 3.96 -5.46
N GLU A 179 17.85 3.70 -6.27
CA GLU A 179 16.97 4.73 -6.84
C GLU A 179 15.59 4.15 -7.19
N VAL A 180 14.56 4.97 -7.01
CA VAL A 180 13.22 4.73 -7.56
C VAL A 180 12.80 5.95 -8.36
N VAL A 181 12.49 5.76 -9.64
CA VAL A 181 12.05 6.83 -10.53
C VAL A 181 10.60 6.60 -10.92
N GLU A 182 9.70 7.46 -10.42
CA GLU A 182 8.29 7.45 -10.77
C GLU A 182 8.13 7.76 -12.27
N THR A 183 7.80 6.74 -13.06
CA THR A 183 7.67 6.82 -14.51
C THR A 183 6.21 6.67 -14.89
N LYS A 184 5.65 7.72 -15.48
CA LYS A 184 4.24 7.80 -15.87
C LYS A 184 4.05 7.27 -17.29
N ASN A 185 2.82 6.85 -17.58
CA ASN A 185 2.38 6.49 -18.93
C ASN A 185 3.28 5.43 -19.61
N ILE A 186 3.72 4.42 -18.86
CA ILE A 186 4.40 3.26 -19.42
C ILE A 186 3.35 2.44 -20.18
N VAL A 187 3.49 2.38 -21.51
CA VAL A 187 2.58 1.64 -22.39
C VAL A 187 3.24 0.36 -22.85
N LYS A 188 2.44 -0.70 -22.99
CA LYS A 188 2.86 -1.95 -23.62
C LYS A 188 2.90 -1.75 -25.13
N THR A 189 3.99 -2.17 -25.75
CA THR A 189 4.19 -2.10 -27.22
C THR A 189 4.32 -3.52 -27.78
N ALA A 190 4.42 -3.64 -29.11
CA ALA A 190 4.63 -4.94 -29.76
C ALA A 190 5.97 -5.59 -29.33
N ASP A 191 6.99 -4.76 -29.07
CA ASP A 191 8.36 -5.21 -28.79
C ASP A 191 8.75 -5.08 -27.31
N GLY A 192 7.86 -4.58 -26.44
CA GLY A 192 8.15 -4.43 -25.02
C GLY A 192 7.28 -3.38 -24.33
N ALA A 193 7.92 -2.37 -23.75
CA ALA A 193 7.26 -1.23 -23.11
C ALA A 193 8.02 0.07 -23.40
N GLU A 194 7.31 1.20 -23.41
CA GLU A 194 7.91 2.53 -23.52
C GLU A 194 7.19 3.53 -22.62
N ALA A 195 7.87 4.61 -22.26
CA ALA A 195 7.30 5.79 -21.64
C ALA A 195 7.82 7.02 -22.39
N ASP A 196 6.90 7.87 -22.86
CA ASP A 196 7.23 9.08 -23.63
C ASP A 196 8.19 8.83 -24.81
N GLY A 197 8.04 7.70 -25.50
CA GLY A 197 8.87 7.29 -26.64
C GLY A 197 10.25 6.74 -26.27
N VAL A 198 10.53 6.56 -24.97
CA VAL A 198 11.75 5.94 -24.46
C VAL A 198 11.45 4.50 -24.06
N ALA A 199 12.19 3.55 -24.62
CA ALA A 199 12.04 2.14 -24.28
C ALA A 199 12.33 1.89 -22.80
N VAL A 200 11.49 1.06 -22.17
CA VAL A 200 11.63 0.62 -20.78
C VAL A 200 11.84 -0.89 -20.77
N ASP A 201 12.89 -1.37 -20.08
CA ASP A 201 13.13 -2.80 -19.96
C ASP A 201 11.99 -3.46 -19.17
N VAL A 202 11.26 -4.34 -19.84
CA VAL A 202 10.11 -5.07 -19.31
C VAL A 202 10.47 -6.04 -18.18
N ASN A 203 11.75 -6.38 -18.00
CA ASN A 203 12.24 -7.18 -16.88
C ASN A 203 12.73 -6.32 -15.70
N SER A 204 12.67 -4.99 -15.82
CA SER A 204 12.97 -4.09 -14.70
C SER A 204 12.09 -4.43 -13.49
N LEU A 205 12.69 -4.34 -12.30
CA LEU A 205 11.91 -4.33 -11.07
C LEU A 205 11.24 -2.96 -10.91
N VAL A 206 9.99 -3.00 -10.47
CA VAL A 206 9.20 -1.82 -10.18
C VAL A 206 8.60 -1.88 -8.78
N SER A 207 8.47 -0.70 -8.17
CA SER A 207 7.71 -0.51 -6.94
C SER A 207 6.22 -0.48 -7.27
N MET A 208 5.47 -1.32 -6.57
CA MET A 208 4.00 -1.27 -6.47
C MET A 208 3.58 -0.70 -5.10
N ASN A 209 4.46 0.05 -4.45
CA ASN A 209 4.24 0.67 -3.16
C ASN A 209 4.03 -0.32 -1.99
N MET A 210 4.73 -1.46 -2.02
CA MET A 210 4.83 -2.42 -0.91
C MET A 210 6.20 -2.28 -0.23
N TRP A 211 6.25 -1.60 0.91
CA TRP A 211 7.48 -1.22 1.60
C TRP A 211 7.54 -1.78 3.01
N GLY A 212 8.60 -2.49 3.36
CA GLY A 212 8.89 -2.89 4.75
C GLY A 212 9.78 -1.86 5.42
N LEU A 213 9.41 -1.41 6.62
CA LEU A 213 10.08 -0.34 7.36
C LEU A 213 10.12 -0.65 8.86
N THR A 214 10.96 0.10 9.59
CA THR A 214 10.96 0.17 11.06
C THR A 214 10.47 1.55 11.53
N PRO A 215 10.02 1.72 12.79
CA PRO A 215 9.51 2.99 13.29
C PRO A 215 10.51 4.16 13.29
N GLU A 216 11.81 3.89 13.33
CA GLU A 216 12.90 4.87 13.20
C GLU A 216 13.09 5.34 11.76
#